data_AF-A0A401Q743-F1
#
_entry.id   AF-A0A401Q743-F1
#
_cell.length_a   1.000
_cell.length_b   1.000
_cell.length_c   1.000
_cell.angle_alpha   90.00
_cell.angle_beta   90.00
_cell.angle_gamma   90.00
#
_symmetry.space_group_name_H-M   'P 1'
#
loop_
_entity.id
_entity.type
_entity.pdbx_description
1 polymer ?
#
loop_
_entity_poly.entity_id
_entity_poly.type
_entity_poly.pdbx_seq_one_letter_code
_entity_poly.pdbx_strand_id
1 'polypeptide(L)'
;MIADVIRTCLGPRAMMKMLLDPMGGIVMTNDGNAILREIQVQHPAAKSMVEISRTQDEEVGDGTTSVIILAGEMLSVAEQYLEQQMHPSVVIGAYHQALDDMLTVLKDIRYAASGYFRQLAFLESQHTSQP
;
A
#
# COMPACT_ATOMS: atom_id res chain seq x y z
N MET A 1 -4.75 4.00 14.82
CA MET A 1 -5.57 3.59 13.66
C MET A 1 -5.41 2.09 13.39
N ILE A 2 -6.21 1.50 12.49
CA ILE A 2 -6.02 0.09 12.07
C ILE A 2 -4.63 -0.15 11.45
N ALA A 3 -4.10 0.85 10.74
CA ALA A 3 -2.80 0.79 10.09
C ALA A 3 -1.65 0.48 11.06
N ASP A 4 -1.75 0.93 12.32
CA ASP A 4 -0.70 0.71 13.31
C ASP A 4 -0.56 -0.75 13.75
N VAL A 5 -1.64 -1.53 13.63
CA VAL A 5 -1.65 -2.98 13.94
C VAL A 5 -0.69 -3.73 13.01
N ILE A 6 -0.68 -3.35 11.74
CA ILE A 6 0.09 -4.02 10.68
C ILE A 6 1.34 -3.24 10.24
N ARG A 7 1.58 -2.04 10.77
CA ARG A 7 2.74 -1.20 10.41
C ARG A 7 4.06 -1.94 10.53
N THR A 8 4.20 -2.73 11.59
CA THR A 8 5.41 -3.51 11.86
C THR A 8 5.56 -4.76 10.99
N CYS A 9 4.55 -5.09 10.21
CA CYS A 9 4.56 -6.21 9.26
C CYS A 9 5.12 -5.80 7.89
N LEU A 10 5.46 -4.52 7.70
CA LEU A 10 5.97 -4.03 6.43
C LEU A 10 7.47 -4.37 6.24
N GLY A 11 7.80 -4.93 5.07
CA GLY A 11 9.16 -5.09 4.59
C GLY A 11 9.85 -6.41 4.98
N PRO A 12 11.11 -6.61 4.57
CA PRO A 12 11.81 -7.91 4.70
C PRO A 12 12.17 -8.29 6.13
N ARG A 13 12.06 -7.35 7.09
CA ARG A 13 12.23 -7.59 8.53
C ARG A 13 10.92 -7.43 9.29
N ALA A 14 9.82 -7.84 8.65
CA ALA A 14 8.49 -7.82 9.21
C ALA A 14 8.42 -8.59 10.54
N MET A 15 7.73 -8.03 11.52
CA MET A 15 7.43 -8.70 12.77
C MET A 15 6.22 -9.62 12.60
N MET A 16 6.35 -10.88 13.04
CA MET A 16 5.22 -11.80 13.12
C MET A 16 4.22 -11.36 14.20
N LYS A 17 2.94 -11.60 13.94
CA LYS A 17 1.85 -11.39 14.88
C LYS A 17 1.23 -12.72 15.26
N MET A 18 0.91 -12.84 16.55
CA MET A 18 0.10 -13.92 17.09
C MET A 18 -1.34 -13.42 17.21
N LEU A 19 -2.25 -14.08 16.53
CA LEU A 19 -3.67 -13.77 16.50
C LEU A 19 -4.43 -14.92 17.14
N LEU A 20 -5.47 -14.57 17.89
CA LEU A 20 -6.45 -15.52 18.39
C LEU A 20 -7.64 -15.49 17.44
N ASP A 21 -7.92 -16.62 16.78
CA ASP A 21 -9.09 -16.72 15.92
C ASP A 21 -10.39 -16.74 16.77
N PRO A 22 -11.56 -16.46 16.17
CA PRO A 22 -12.84 -16.46 16.89
C PRO A 22 -13.24 -17.83 17.46
N MET A 23 -12.64 -18.93 16.98
CA MET A 23 -12.87 -20.30 17.45
C MET A 23 -11.88 -20.73 18.54
N GLY A 24 -10.97 -19.85 18.98
CA GLY A 24 -9.98 -20.09 20.02
C GLY A 24 -8.66 -20.71 19.51
N GLY A 25 -8.46 -20.84 18.21
CA GLY A 25 -7.19 -21.25 17.61
C GLY A 25 -6.18 -20.11 17.54
N ILE A 26 -4.90 -20.47 17.40
CA ILE A 26 -3.80 -19.51 17.31
C ILE A 26 -3.29 -19.48 15.87
N VAL A 27 -3.27 -18.29 15.29
CA VAL A 27 -2.70 -18.04 13.96
C VAL A 27 -1.47 -17.15 14.10
N MET A 28 -0.36 -17.56 13.50
CA MET A 28 0.89 -16.79 13.45
C MET A 28 1.12 -16.33 12.01
N THR A 29 1.14 -15.03 11.77
CA THR A 29 1.36 -14.48 10.43
C THR A 29 1.97 -13.08 10.47
N ASN A 30 2.72 -12.73 9.43
CA ASN A 30 3.19 -11.38 9.16
C ASN A 30 2.52 -10.77 7.91
N ASP A 31 1.55 -11.45 7.29
CA ASP A 31 0.78 -10.88 6.19
C ASP A 31 -0.29 -9.93 6.74
N GLY A 32 -0.15 -8.63 6.42
CA GLY A 32 -1.09 -7.59 6.82
C GLY A 32 -2.53 -7.88 6.37
N ASN A 33 -2.73 -8.42 5.18
CA ASN A 33 -4.08 -8.74 4.67
C ASN A 33 -4.72 -9.87 5.48
N ALA A 34 -3.98 -10.95 5.74
CA ALA A 34 -4.44 -12.02 6.62
C ALA A 34 -4.76 -11.49 8.03
N ILE A 35 -3.88 -10.67 8.63
CA ILE A 35 -4.14 -10.07 9.95
C ILE A 35 -5.44 -9.26 9.95
N LEU A 36 -5.65 -8.43 8.92
CA LEU A 36 -6.83 -7.57 8.81
C LEU A 36 -8.15 -8.36 8.65
N ARG A 37 -8.10 -9.57 8.09
CA ARG A 37 -9.27 -10.46 7.96
C ARG A 37 -9.64 -11.17 9.27
N GLU A 38 -8.66 -11.47 10.11
CA GLU A 38 -8.88 -12.16 11.38
C GLU A 38 -9.34 -11.23 12.52
N ILE A 39 -8.98 -9.94 12.47
CA ILE A 39 -9.40 -8.99 13.49
C ILE A 39 -10.88 -8.63 13.38
N GLN A 40 -11.58 -8.58 14.52
CA GLN A 40 -12.97 -8.14 14.56
C GLN A 40 -13.05 -6.61 14.54
N VAL A 41 -13.49 -6.05 13.42
CA VAL A 41 -13.62 -4.60 13.24
C VAL A 41 -15.07 -4.15 13.27
N GLN A 42 -15.41 -3.27 14.21
CA GLN A 42 -16.76 -2.72 14.34
C GLN A 42 -16.94 -1.38 13.61
N HIS A 43 -15.88 -0.56 13.57
CA HIS A 43 -15.96 0.80 13.05
C HIS A 43 -16.06 0.83 11.51
N PRO A 44 -17.01 1.57 10.89
CA PRO A 44 -17.20 1.61 9.44
C PRO A 44 -15.94 2.00 8.65
N ALA A 45 -15.24 3.06 9.07
CA ALA A 45 -13.99 3.47 8.39
C ALA A 45 -12.91 2.38 8.44
N ALA A 46 -12.91 1.57 9.50
CA ALA A 46 -11.96 0.49 9.67
C ALA A 46 -12.32 -0.71 8.77
N LYS A 47 -13.62 -0.95 8.51
CA LYS A 47 -14.08 -1.89 7.48
C LYS A 47 -13.65 -1.47 6.08
N SER A 48 -13.77 -0.18 5.74
CA SER A 48 -13.28 0.35 4.45
C SER A 48 -11.78 0.14 4.27
N MET A 49 -10.98 0.26 5.34
CA MET A 49 -9.54 -0.06 5.28
C MET A 49 -9.31 -1.55 4.99
N VAL A 50 -10.07 -2.48 5.60
CA VAL A 50 -9.96 -3.91 5.28
C VAL A 50 -10.32 -4.18 3.81
N GLU A 51 -11.36 -3.52 3.29
CA GLU A 51 -11.76 -3.64 1.88
C GLU A 51 -10.67 -3.16 0.92
N ILE A 52 -10.00 -2.03 1.21
CA ILE A 52 -8.86 -1.54 0.41
C ILE A 52 -7.74 -2.60 0.34
N SER A 53 -7.38 -3.21 1.47
CA SER A 53 -6.37 -4.28 1.51
C SER A 53 -6.78 -5.47 0.65
N ARG A 54 -8.06 -5.87 0.73
CA ARG A 54 -8.60 -6.98 -0.04
C ARG A 54 -8.56 -6.70 -1.54
N THR A 55 -8.97 -5.51 -1.98
CA THR A 55 -8.92 -5.12 -3.39
C THR A 55 -7.49 -5.09 -3.91
N GLN A 56 -6.52 -4.60 -3.11
CA GLN A 56 -5.11 -4.61 -3.50
C GLN A 56 -4.57 -6.04 -3.70
N ASP A 57 -4.98 -6.96 -2.81
CA ASP A 57 -4.65 -8.38 -2.90
C ASP A 57 -5.27 -9.05 -4.15
N GLU A 58 -6.53 -8.75 -4.44
CA GLU A 58 -7.26 -9.30 -5.60
C GLU A 58 -6.70 -8.80 -6.95
N GLU A 59 -6.35 -7.52 -7.05
CA GLU A 59 -5.93 -6.90 -8.32
C GLU A 59 -4.44 -7.08 -8.62
N VAL A 60 -3.59 -7.05 -7.59
CA VAL A 60 -2.12 -7.04 -7.75
C VAL A 60 -1.45 -8.20 -7.02
N GLY A 61 -1.99 -8.61 -5.87
CA GLY A 61 -1.40 -9.65 -5.02
C GLY A 61 -0.18 -9.22 -4.21
N ASP A 62 0.18 -7.94 -4.25
CA ASP A 62 1.28 -7.36 -3.46
C ASP A 62 0.94 -5.92 -3.01
N GLY A 63 1.68 -5.42 -2.02
CA GLY A 63 1.51 -4.08 -1.48
C GLY A 63 0.31 -3.92 -0.55
N THR A 64 -0.33 -5.02 -0.14
CA THR A 64 -1.50 -5.04 0.75
C THR A 64 -1.24 -4.35 2.10
N THR A 65 -0.05 -4.56 2.66
CA THR A 65 0.36 -3.88 3.91
C THR A 65 0.70 -2.41 3.65
N SER A 66 1.39 -2.12 2.55
CA SER A 66 1.82 -0.78 2.17
C SER A 66 0.64 0.17 1.92
N VAL A 67 -0.40 -0.30 1.21
CA VAL A 67 -1.55 0.54 0.85
C VAL A 67 -2.32 1.02 2.09
N ILE A 68 -2.42 0.17 3.11
CA ILE A 68 -3.11 0.51 4.36
C ILE A 68 -2.30 1.46 5.22
N ILE A 69 -0.98 1.27 5.29
CA ILE A 69 -0.09 2.21 5.98
C ILE A 69 -0.15 3.56 5.29
N LEU A 70 -0.07 3.60 3.96
CA LEU A 70 -0.17 4.82 3.18
C LEU A 70 -1.51 5.54 3.41
N ALA A 71 -2.63 4.82 3.37
CA ALA A 71 -3.95 5.40 3.64
C ALA A 71 -4.04 5.98 5.07
N GLY A 72 -3.48 5.30 6.06
CA GLY A 72 -3.39 5.81 7.43
C GLY A 72 -2.59 7.11 7.54
N GLU A 73 -1.43 7.17 6.87
CA GLU A 73 -0.60 8.39 6.83
C GLU A 73 -1.31 9.55 6.12
N MET A 74 -1.99 9.29 4.99
CA MET A 74 -2.78 10.32 4.30
C MET A 74 -3.84 10.92 5.22
N LEU A 75 -4.56 10.10 5.99
CA LEU A 75 -5.55 10.59 6.94
C LEU A 75 -4.92 11.38 8.10
N SER A 76 -3.75 10.96 8.60
CA SER A 76 -3.03 11.69 9.65
C SER A 76 -2.57 13.07 9.18
N VAL A 77 -2.13 13.18 7.91
CA VAL A 77 -1.81 14.48 7.30
C VAL A 77 -3.07 15.33 7.11
N ALA A 78 -4.18 14.72 6.68
CA ALA A 78 -5.45 15.42 6.49
C ALA A 78 -5.99 16.05 7.79
N GLU A 79 -5.82 15.36 8.92
CA GLU A 79 -6.28 15.78 10.24
C GLU A 79 -5.84 17.21 10.59
N GLN A 80 -4.58 17.56 10.30
CA GLN A 80 -4.02 18.90 10.58
C GLN A 80 -4.77 20.02 9.84
N TYR A 81 -5.25 19.76 8.62
CA TYR A 81 -6.01 20.75 7.84
C TYR A 81 -7.45 20.87 8.34
N LEU A 82 -8.03 19.77 8.83
CA LEU A 82 -9.35 19.77 9.44
C LEU A 82 -9.35 20.54 10.77
N GLU A 83 -8.30 20.41 11.57
CA GLU A 83 -8.10 21.20 12.80
C GLU A 83 -8.04 22.71 12.51
N GLN A 84 -7.46 23.09 11.37
CA GLN A 84 -7.43 24.45 10.85
C GLN A 84 -8.77 24.92 10.23
N GLN A 85 -9.86 24.17 10.41
CA GLN A 85 -11.19 24.47 9.89
C GLN A 85 -11.26 24.51 8.36
N MET A 86 -10.35 23.83 7.66
CA MET A 86 -10.45 23.68 6.22
C MET A 86 -11.62 22.74 5.87
N HIS A 87 -12.45 23.15 4.91
CA HIS A 87 -13.59 22.34 4.50
C HIS A 87 -13.11 21.01 3.86
N PRO A 88 -13.66 19.84 4.24
CA PRO A 88 -13.17 18.54 3.77
C PRO A 88 -13.09 18.39 2.25
N SER A 89 -14.03 18.99 1.50
CA SER A 89 -14.02 18.97 0.04
C SER A 89 -12.77 19.61 -0.58
N VAL A 90 -12.16 20.59 0.09
CA VAL A 90 -10.91 21.22 -0.35
C VAL A 90 -9.75 20.23 -0.23
N VAL A 91 -9.66 19.54 0.92
CA VAL A 91 -8.63 18.51 1.15
C VAL A 91 -8.77 17.36 0.15
N ILE A 92 -10.00 16.89 -0.07
CA ILE A 92 -10.30 15.85 -1.05
C ILE A 92 -9.88 16.28 -2.46
N GLY A 93 -10.24 17.51 -2.86
CA GLY A 93 -9.85 18.06 -4.16
C GLY A 93 -8.33 18.15 -4.32
N ALA A 94 -7.62 18.56 -3.28
CA ALA A 94 -6.16 18.63 -3.29
C ALA A 94 -5.51 17.24 -3.41
N TYR A 95 -6.03 16.21 -2.73
CA TYR A 95 -5.53 14.84 -2.88
C TYR A 95 -5.81 14.26 -4.26
N HIS A 96 -6.96 14.56 -4.88
CA HIS A 96 -7.21 14.15 -6.27
C HIS A 96 -6.23 14.81 -7.24
N GLN A 97 -5.98 16.12 -7.10
CA GLN A 97 -4.99 16.80 -7.93
C GLN A 97 -3.58 16.21 -7.75
N ALA A 98 -3.17 15.97 -6.50
CA ALA A 98 -1.88 15.36 -6.21
C ALA A 98 -1.76 13.94 -6.79
N LEU A 99 -2.85 13.16 -6.79
CA LEU A 99 -2.90 11.84 -7.41
C LEU A 99 -2.67 11.93 -8.93
N ASP A 100 -3.34 12.85 -9.62
CA ASP A 100 -3.19 13.04 -11.07
C ASP A 100 -1.76 13.44 -11.45
N ASP A 101 -1.15 14.33 -10.66
CA ASP A 101 0.24 14.75 -10.83
C ASP A 101 1.20 13.57 -10.61
N MET A 102 1.01 12.79 -9.53
CA MET A 102 1.81 11.60 -9.24
C MET A 102 1.70 10.52 -10.33
N LEU A 103 0.50 10.29 -10.87
CA LEU A 103 0.28 9.34 -11.96
C LEU A 103 1.01 9.78 -13.24
N THR A 104 1.11 11.09 -13.48
CA THR A 104 1.88 11.63 -14.61
C THR A 104 3.37 11.37 -14.42
N VAL A 105 3.91 11.72 -13.24
CA VAL A 105 5.33 11.47 -12.90
C VAL A 105 5.70 9.99 -12.97
N LEU A 106 4.83 9.10 -12.46
CA LEU A 106 5.06 7.66 -12.51
C LEU A 106 5.10 7.12 -13.94
N LYS A 107 4.27 7.65 -14.85
CA LYS A 107 4.31 7.28 -16.27
C LYS A 107 5.65 7.64 -16.89
N ASP A 108 6.17 8.84 -16.61
CA ASP A 108 7.45 9.32 -17.15
C ASP A 108 8.63 8.47 -16.65
N ILE A 109 8.67 8.18 -15.34
CA ILE A 109 9.69 7.30 -14.74
C ILE A 109 9.63 5.90 -15.36
N ARG A 110 8.43 5.34 -15.55
CA ARG A 110 8.23 4.02 -16.16
C ARG A 110 8.80 3.96 -17.59
N TYR A 111 8.60 5.00 -18.40
CA TYR A 111 9.14 5.03 -19.76
C TYR A 111 10.67 5.08 -19.76
N ALA A 112 11.27 5.87 -18.86
CA ALA A 112 12.71 5.91 -18.69
C ALA A 112 13.28 4.53 -18.32
N ALA A 113 12.72 3.89 -17.28
CA ALA A 113 13.16 2.57 -16.84
C ALA A 113 13.04 1.50 -17.95
N SER A 114 11.93 1.51 -18.68
CA SER A 114 11.70 0.58 -19.80
C SER A 114 12.72 0.76 -20.92
N GLY A 115 13.13 2.00 -21.20
CA GLY A 115 14.21 2.32 -22.13
C GLY A 115 15.54 1.72 -21.69
N TYR A 116 15.90 1.88 -20.41
CA TYR A 116 17.13 1.31 -19.84
C TYR A 116 17.17 -0.21 -19.92
N PHE A 117 16.09 -0.91 -19.52
CA PHE A 117 16.05 -2.37 -19.58
C PHE A 117 16.13 -2.90 -21.02
N ARG A 118 15.48 -2.23 -21.98
CA ARG A 118 15.58 -2.60 -23.40
C ARG A 118 17.00 -2.39 -23.94
N GLN A 119 17.69 -1.33 -23.51
CA GLN A 119 19.07 -1.06 -23.91
C GLN A 119 20.06 -2.05 -23.29
N LEU A 120 19.88 -2.41 -22.02
CA LEU A 120 20.65 -3.46 -21.34
C LEU A 120 20.49 -4.81 -22.04
N ALA A 121 19.25 -5.22 -22.33
CA ALA A 121 18.98 -6.47 -23.04
C ALA A 121 19.60 -6.49 -24.45
N PHE A 122 19.62 -5.34 -25.14
CA PHE A 122 20.30 -5.22 -26.44
C PHE A 122 21.82 -5.39 -26.30
N LEU A 123 22.45 -4.78 -25.30
CA LEU A 123 23.90 -4.88 -25.05
C LEU A 123 24.32 -6.30 -24.66
N GLU A 124 23.53 -6.99 -23.84
CA GLU A 124 23.77 -8.39 -23.47
C GLU A 124 23.68 -9.32 -24.69
N SER A 125 22.74 -9.08 -25.61
CA SER A 125 22.60 -9.89 -26.84
C SER A 125 23.80 -9.81 -27.80
N GLN A 126 24.55 -8.71 -27.77
CA GLN A 126 25.75 -8.52 -28.60
C GLN A 126 26.97 -9.27 -28.03
N HIS A 127 27.02 -9.50 -26.72
CA HIS A 127 28.13 -10.21 -26.06
C HIS A 127 28.02 -11.73 -26.13
N THR A 128 26.83 -12.31 -26.31
CA THR A 128 26.63 -13.76 -26.46
C THR A 128 26.97 -14.29 -27.86
N SER A 129 27.43 -13.43 -28.77
CA SER A 129 27.69 -13.75 -30.18
C SER A 129 29.19 -13.87 -30.54
N GLN A 130 30.10 -13.78 -29.57
CA GLN A 130 31.52 -14.09 -29.79
C GLN A 130 31.82 -15.53 -29.35
N PRO A 131 32.48 -16.33 -30.21
CA PRO A 131 32.72 -17.76 -30.00
C PRO A 131 33.71 -18.07 -28.87
#